data_AF-Q1Q359-F1
#
_entry.id   AF-Q1Q359-F1
#
_cell.length_a   1.000
_cell.length_b   1.000
_cell.length_c   1.000
_cell.angle_alpha   90.00
_cell.angle_beta   90.00
_cell.angle_gamma   90.00
#
_symmetry.space_group_name_H-M   'P 1'
#
loop_
_entity.id
_entity.type
_entity.pdbx_description
1 polymer ?
#
loop_
_entity_poly.entity_id
_entity_poly.type
_entity_poly.pdbx_seq_one_letter_code
_entity_poly.pdbx_strand_id
1 'polypeptide(L)'
;MTNKFNYILLLSVLIITPLFFLPFTPEDPFLLPKRAVSTLLSCGVIIFVFFPANKLLTTLSSSLFSATLLLLTCFAVTIPYSTNYHEGFDELKRWACLFTLFLAASQIRWSRNILLPLIKICMGISCFIALYALLEYFEILSFYPCGFSKKRIYSFFGYQNILAQYLSIMVLWSLGILVNCSSIKTKITTISCISISLLALFFTFCRGAMVSTIIGGIFFSVYYLSIKLKTSSISPIVSLCSSKKRVIFFLCIISFMFALPVAALWGKIPIKHKKTSRHISTIISRKDNLRFTLWKDSAKMLIQEPVRGVGLGNYFIKYPLYKSGKWKWMTMYAHNELLHMVTETGIVGFCGICIFLFVIIRAILRNFLFKYTTETKLLFLAPAAGCIAALSQSMVSYNLHSSTSSVYFFIGLGIICSGKFEETKTETLFFNTLFKKILVIVPVIFISIWGMYGEYRKIIGHYYYNNALNALIEEDPQECIEYSLKAIELQPYNSKYHRLISIAYEDSDQQELAEQHYRKVLTLTPNHK
;
A
#
# COMPACT_ATOMS: atom_id res chain seq x y z
N MET A 1 27.45 -5.37 -10.07
CA MET A 1 26.28 -5.75 -10.89
C MET A 1 24.99 -5.86 -10.07
N THR A 2 24.94 -6.53 -8.92
CA THR A 2 23.71 -6.75 -8.12
C THR A 2 22.96 -5.48 -7.70
N ASN A 3 23.66 -4.39 -7.32
CA ASN A 3 22.97 -3.13 -6.96
C ASN A 3 22.23 -2.49 -8.14
N LYS A 4 22.77 -2.62 -9.36
CA LYS A 4 22.14 -2.09 -10.58
C LYS A 4 20.86 -2.87 -10.91
N PHE A 5 20.90 -4.19 -10.77
CA PHE A 5 19.74 -5.04 -11.01
C PHE A 5 18.63 -4.81 -9.97
N ASN A 6 18.96 -4.81 -8.66
CA ASN A 6 17.98 -4.53 -7.61
C ASN A 6 17.34 -3.15 -7.80
N TYR A 7 18.13 -2.14 -8.20
CA TYR A 7 17.63 -0.82 -8.54
C TYR A 7 16.65 -0.87 -9.71
N ILE A 8 16.99 -1.56 -10.82
CA ILE A 8 16.11 -1.70 -11.98
C ILE A 8 14.81 -2.38 -11.57
N LEU A 9 14.87 -3.44 -10.76
CA LEU A 9 13.69 -4.20 -10.40
C LEU A 9 12.78 -3.41 -9.45
N LEU A 10 13.33 -2.73 -8.45
CA LEU A 10 12.56 -1.80 -7.61
C LEU A 10 11.96 -0.66 -8.45
N LEU A 11 12.70 -0.13 -9.42
CA LEU A 11 12.19 0.88 -10.34
C LEU A 11 11.03 0.32 -11.17
N SER A 12 11.12 -0.90 -11.71
CA SER A 12 10.02 -1.57 -12.40
C SER A 12 8.79 -1.71 -11.51
N VAL A 13 8.95 -2.11 -10.25
CA VAL A 13 7.85 -2.20 -9.28
C VAL A 13 7.19 -0.82 -9.09
N LEU A 14 7.98 0.23 -8.91
CA LEU A 14 7.49 1.60 -8.71
C LEU A 14 6.90 2.23 -9.98
N ILE A 15 7.14 1.68 -11.17
CA ILE A 15 6.55 2.16 -12.43
C ILE A 15 5.27 1.40 -12.76
N ILE A 16 5.33 0.07 -12.74
CA ILE A 16 4.27 -0.80 -13.24
C ILE A 16 3.09 -0.83 -12.26
N THR A 17 3.34 -0.98 -10.97
CA THR A 17 2.29 -1.13 -9.94
C THR A 17 1.23 -0.02 -9.93
N PRO A 18 1.55 1.29 -10.00
CA PRO A 18 0.52 2.32 -10.02
C PRO A 18 -0.27 2.40 -11.34
N LEU A 19 0.30 1.94 -12.46
CA LEU A 19 -0.29 2.06 -13.80
C LEU A 19 -1.05 0.80 -14.25
N PHE A 20 -0.75 -0.35 -13.65
CA PHE A 20 -1.30 -1.64 -14.07
C PHE A 20 -2.74 -1.84 -13.60
N PHE A 21 -3.62 -2.25 -14.51
CA PHE A 21 -5.00 -2.67 -14.26
C PHE A 21 -5.45 -3.63 -15.36
N LEU A 22 -6.46 -4.47 -15.09
CA LEU A 22 -7.02 -5.41 -16.07
C LEU A 22 -8.54 -5.20 -16.17
N PRO A 23 -9.04 -4.62 -17.29
CA PRO A 23 -10.44 -4.23 -17.40
C PRO A 23 -11.41 -5.43 -17.41
N PHE A 24 -10.94 -6.62 -17.79
CA PHE A 24 -11.73 -7.86 -17.86
C PHE A 24 -11.90 -8.58 -16.51
N THR A 25 -11.53 -7.94 -15.39
CA THR A 25 -11.80 -8.44 -14.04
C THR A 25 -12.80 -7.51 -13.30
N PRO A 26 -14.07 -7.41 -13.74
CA PRO A 26 -14.99 -6.36 -13.31
C PRO A 26 -15.26 -6.25 -11.80
N GLU A 27 -15.19 -7.32 -11.01
CA GLU A 27 -15.30 -7.21 -9.54
C GLU A 27 -14.10 -6.47 -8.89
N ASP A 28 -12.89 -6.62 -9.42
CA ASP A 28 -11.68 -5.97 -8.89
C ASP A 28 -10.61 -5.72 -9.98
N PRO A 29 -10.88 -4.78 -10.91
CA PRO A 29 -10.03 -4.53 -12.07
C PRO A 29 -8.70 -3.85 -11.73
N PHE A 30 -8.55 -3.41 -10.47
CA PHE A 30 -7.42 -2.59 -10.04
C PHE A 30 -6.58 -3.27 -8.97
N LEU A 31 -7.14 -3.78 -7.86
CA LEU A 31 -6.31 -4.23 -6.75
C LEU A 31 -5.70 -5.60 -7.03
N LEU A 32 -6.50 -6.55 -7.52
CA LEU A 32 -6.03 -7.90 -7.83
C LEU A 32 -4.89 -7.90 -8.87
N PRO A 33 -5.00 -7.23 -10.04
CA PRO A 33 -3.91 -7.20 -11.01
C PRO A 33 -2.63 -6.58 -10.46
N LYS A 34 -2.76 -5.53 -9.64
CA LYS A 34 -1.60 -4.87 -9.02
C LYS A 34 -0.95 -5.72 -7.96
N ARG A 35 -1.73 -6.50 -7.21
CA ARG A 35 -1.22 -7.49 -6.26
C ARG A 35 -0.43 -8.57 -6.99
N ALA A 36 -0.96 -9.08 -8.11
CA ALA A 36 -0.29 -10.07 -8.94
C ALA A 36 1.06 -9.56 -9.45
N VAL A 37 1.08 -8.37 -10.05
CA VAL A 37 2.32 -7.76 -10.55
C VAL A 37 3.31 -7.46 -9.42
N SER A 38 2.84 -6.94 -8.29
CA SER A 38 3.72 -6.68 -7.14
C SER A 38 4.34 -7.97 -6.61
N THR A 39 3.57 -9.06 -6.58
CA THR A 39 4.05 -10.39 -6.19
C THR A 39 5.08 -10.92 -7.18
N LEU A 40 4.77 -10.90 -8.48
CA LEU A 40 5.66 -11.30 -9.57
C LEU A 40 7.02 -10.58 -9.50
N LEU A 41 6.99 -9.26 -9.35
CA LEU A 41 8.21 -8.47 -9.30
C LEU A 41 8.96 -8.69 -7.97
N SER A 42 8.26 -8.84 -6.85
CA SER A 42 8.89 -9.20 -5.57
C SER A 42 9.62 -10.54 -5.66
N CYS A 43 9.03 -11.54 -6.31
CA CYS A 43 9.67 -12.83 -6.58
C CYS A 43 10.99 -12.66 -7.35
N GLY A 44 10.98 -11.82 -8.39
CA GLY A 44 12.20 -11.43 -9.09
C GLY A 44 13.24 -10.78 -8.16
N VAL A 45 12.84 -9.93 -7.22
CA VAL A 45 13.77 -9.40 -6.20
C VAL A 45 14.42 -10.54 -5.42
N ILE A 46 13.64 -11.52 -4.94
CA ILE A 46 14.15 -12.61 -4.09
C ILE A 46 15.24 -13.39 -4.84
N ILE A 47 14.99 -13.79 -6.08
CA ILE A 47 15.93 -14.56 -6.91
C ILE A 47 17.27 -13.83 -7.05
N PHE A 48 17.25 -12.52 -7.32
CA PHE A 48 18.45 -11.76 -7.67
C PHE A 48 19.16 -11.10 -6.47
N VAL A 49 18.43 -10.76 -5.41
CA VAL A 49 19.03 -10.27 -4.14
C VAL A 49 19.80 -11.39 -3.46
N PHE A 50 19.27 -12.62 -3.48
CA PHE A 50 19.88 -13.76 -2.82
C PHE A 50 20.82 -14.58 -3.71
N PHE A 51 20.93 -14.25 -5.01
CA PHE A 51 21.88 -14.87 -5.93
C PHE A 51 23.36 -14.74 -5.49
N PRO A 52 23.84 -13.58 -4.97
CA PRO A 52 25.20 -13.46 -4.45
C PRO A 52 25.28 -13.90 -2.98
N ALA A 53 26.03 -14.97 -2.71
CA ALA A 53 26.16 -15.62 -1.39
C ALA A 53 26.47 -14.66 -0.24
N ASN A 54 27.39 -13.71 -0.47
CA ASN A 54 27.87 -12.79 0.57
C ASN A 54 26.78 -11.79 1.00
N LYS A 55 25.90 -11.40 0.07
CA LYS A 55 24.76 -10.53 0.37
C LYS A 55 23.63 -11.26 1.08
N LEU A 56 23.41 -12.53 0.74
CA LEU A 56 22.43 -13.38 1.43
C LEU A 56 22.79 -13.52 2.92
N LEU A 57 24.02 -13.94 3.23
CA LEU A 57 24.46 -14.15 4.61
C LEU A 57 24.40 -12.86 5.45
N THR A 58 24.86 -11.75 4.88
CA THR A 58 24.78 -10.44 5.57
C THR A 58 23.33 -9.99 5.79
N THR A 59 22.44 -10.22 4.82
CA THR A 59 21.01 -9.90 4.98
C THR A 59 20.37 -10.74 6.08
N LEU A 60 20.60 -12.06 6.09
CA LEU A 60 20.07 -12.98 7.09
C LEU A 60 20.56 -12.64 8.50
N SER A 61 21.80 -12.14 8.62
CA SER A 61 22.37 -11.71 9.91
C SER A 61 21.88 -10.33 10.39
N SER A 62 21.11 -9.60 9.58
CA SER A 62 20.67 -8.24 9.94
C SER A 62 19.54 -8.24 10.96
N SER A 63 19.55 -7.26 11.88
CA SER A 63 18.45 -7.04 12.82
C SER A 63 17.14 -6.72 12.10
N LEU A 64 17.20 -6.09 10.91
CA LEU A 64 16.04 -5.80 10.07
C LEU A 64 15.40 -7.09 9.57
N PHE A 65 16.19 -8.02 9.03
CA PHE A 65 15.70 -9.33 8.60
C PHE A 65 15.09 -10.11 9.76
N SER A 66 15.77 -10.15 10.91
CA SER A 66 15.27 -10.86 12.10
C SER A 66 13.94 -10.30 12.59
N ALA A 67 13.79 -8.97 12.62
CA ALA A 67 12.54 -8.32 13.00
C ALA A 67 11.41 -8.56 11.99
N THR A 68 11.72 -8.54 10.69
CA THR A 68 10.79 -8.91 9.62
C THR A 68 10.32 -10.36 9.75
N LEU A 69 11.25 -11.29 9.94
CA LEU A 69 10.94 -12.71 10.08
C LEU A 69 10.09 -12.98 11.33
N LEU A 70 10.42 -12.32 12.45
CA LEU A 70 9.63 -12.40 13.67
C LEU A 70 8.19 -11.91 13.43
N LEU A 71 8.01 -10.76 12.77
CA LEU A 71 6.68 -10.24 12.47
C LEU A 71 5.89 -11.17 11.55
N LEU A 72 6.51 -11.71 10.50
CA LEU A 72 5.89 -12.71 9.63
C LEU A 72 5.53 -13.99 10.41
N THR A 73 6.36 -14.40 11.36
CA THR A 73 6.08 -15.55 12.22
C THR A 73 4.90 -15.27 13.14
N CYS A 74 4.83 -14.09 13.76
CA CYS A 74 3.68 -13.67 14.55
C CYS A 74 2.39 -13.71 13.73
N PHE A 75 2.43 -13.28 12.46
CA PHE A 75 1.29 -13.35 11.55
C PHE A 75 0.95 -14.80 11.16
N ALA A 76 1.96 -15.64 10.89
CA ALA A 76 1.74 -17.04 10.50
C ALA A 76 1.12 -17.88 11.64
N VAL A 77 1.51 -17.63 12.89
CA VAL A 77 1.01 -18.34 14.07
C VAL A 77 -0.50 -18.12 14.28
N THR A 78 -1.11 -17.10 13.68
CA THR A 78 -2.56 -16.87 13.80
C THR A 78 -3.40 -17.60 12.76
N ILE A 79 -2.80 -18.09 11.68
CA ILE A 79 -3.49 -18.77 10.56
C ILE A 79 -4.25 -20.04 11.01
N PRO A 80 -3.71 -20.91 11.90
CA PRO A 80 -4.47 -22.08 12.38
C PRO A 80 -5.80 -21.74 13.07
N TYR A 81 -5.98 -20.49 13.50
CA TYR A 81 -7.21 -20.01 14.13
C TYR A 81 -8.18 -19.32 13.14
N SER A 82 -7.76 -19.16 11.89
CA SER A 82 -8.60 -18.61 10.81
C SER A 82 -9.77 -19.54 10.49
N THR A 83 -10.93 -18.96 10.16
CA THR A 83 -12.07 -19.74 9.64
C THR A 83 -11.79 -20.25 8.23
N ASN A 84 -11.16 -19.41 7.41
CA ASN A 84 -10.61 -19.78 6.11
C ASN A 84 -9.09 -19.54 6.13
N TYR A 85 -8.32 -20.62 6.27
CA TYR A 85 -6.86 -20.54 6.30
C TYR A 85 -6.24 -20.15 4.96
N HIS A 86 -6.95 -20.33 3.83
CA HIS A 86 -6.47 -19.91 2.51
C HIS A 86 -6.35 -18.39 2.40
N GLU A 87 -7.30 -17.65 2.98
CA GLU A 87 -7.21 -16.19 3.10
C GLU A 87 -6.00 -15.78 3.95
N GLY A 88 -5.74 -16.53 5.03
CA GLY A 88 -4.57 -16.30 5.89
C GLY A 88 -3.23 -16.50 5.17
N PHE A 89 -3.06 -17.61 4.44
CA PHE A 89 -1.85 -17.85 3.65
C PHE A 89 -1.65 -16.82 2.54
N ASP A 90 -2.73 -16.41 1.90
CA ASP A 90 -2.68 -15.42 0.85
C ASP A 90 -2.25 -14.04 1.37
N GLU A 91 -2.77 -13.66 2.52
CA GLU A 91 -2.42 -12.42 3.20
C GLU A 91 -0.97 -12.45 3.74
N LEU A 92 -0.54 -13.59 4.30
CA LEU A 92 0.86 -13.79 4.72
C LEU A 92 1.83 -13.64 3.53
N LYS A 93 1.50 -14.24 2.38
CA LYS A 93 2.26 -14.11 1.13
C LYS A 93 2.39 -12.65 0.71
N ARG A 94 1.31 -11.86 0.80
CA ARG A 94 1.32 -10.43 0.48
C ARG A 94 2.30 -9.66 1.37
N TRP A 95 2.27 -9.88 2.68
CA TRP A 95 3.22 -9.25 3.61
C TRP A 95 4.66 -9.68 3.33
N ALA A 96 4.90 -10.96 3.03
CA ALA A 96 6.23 -11.46 2.69
C ALA A 96 6.80 -10.77 1.43
N CYS A 97 5.98 -10.54 0.40
CA CYS A 97 6.36 -9.76 -0.78
C CYS A 97 6.76 -8.33 -0.42
N LEU A 98 5.94 -7.63 0.38
CA LEU A 98 6.23 -6.25 0.79
C LEU A 98 7.51 -6.13 1.63
N PHE A 99 7.72 -7.05 2.56
CA PHE A 99 8.95 -7.08 3.34
C PHE A 99 10.18 -7.43 2.51
N THR A 100 10.04 -8.25 1.48
CA THR A 100 11.11 -8.51 0.51
C THR A 100 11.53 -7.22 -0.19
N LEU A 101 10.57 -6.42 -0.67
CA LEU A 101 10.86 -5.14 -1.31
C LEU A 101 11.55 -4.16 -0.34
N PHE A 102 11.08 -4.11 0.91
CA PHE A 102 11.70 -3.33 1.99
C PHE A 102 13.15 -3.75 2.23
N LEU A 103 13.40 -5.05 2.42
CA LEU A 103 14.74 -5.58 2.65
C LEU A 103 15.63 -5.27 1.45
N ALA A 104 15.17 -5.52 0.22
CA ALA A 104 15.95 -5.23 -0.98
C ALA A 104 16.30 -3.75 -1.14
N ALA A 105 15.36 -2.84 -0.85
CA ALA A 105 15.61 -1.40 -0.84
C ALA A 105 16.63 -1.01 0.24
N SER A 106 16.62 -1.67 1.41
CA SER A 106 17.61 -1.44 2.47
C SER A 106 19.03 -1.89 2.09
N GLN A 107 19.18 -2.83 1.14
CA GLN A 107 20.48 -3.33 0.67
C GLN A 107 21.15 -2.42 -0.36
N ILE A 108 20.44 -1.45 -0.94
CA ILE A 108 21.00 -0.55 -1.94
C ILE A 108 21.75 0.59 -1.25
N ARG A 109 22.98 0.86 -1.71
CA ARG A 109 23.72 2.06 -1.32
C ARG A 109 23.17 3.27 -2.07
N TRP A 110 22.14 3.90 -1.51
CA TRP A 110 21.49 5.05 -2.11
C TRP A 110 22.41 6.27 -2.09
N SER A 111 22.84 6.69 -3.27
CA SER A 111 23.53 7.95 -3.50
C SER A 111 22.60 8.94 -4.20
N ARG A 112 23.01 10.22 -4.23
CA ARG A 112 22.33 11.28 -4.97
C ARG A 112 22.04 10.89 -6.44
N ASN A 113 23.01 10.23 -7.08
CA ASN A 113 22.94 9.83 -8.49
C ASN A 113 21.98 8.66 -8.75
N ILE A 114 21.57 7.93 -7.72
CA ILE A 114 20.66 6.79 -7.83
C ILE A 114 19.26 7.18 -7.36
N LEU A 115 19.15 7.83 -6.19
CA LEU A 115 17.84 8.12 -5.60
C LEU A 115 17.13 9.28 -6.31
N LEU A 116 17.83 10.35 -6.71
CA LEU A 116 17.15 11.49 -7.35
C LEU A 116 16.55 11.14 -8.72
N PRO A 117 17.21 10.37 -9.61
CA PRO A 117 16.56 9.90 -10.84
C PRO A 117 15.32 9.04 -10.56
N LEU A 118 15.36 8.15 -9.58
CA LEU A 118 14.20 7.35 -9.16
C LEU A 118 13.04 8.26 -8.73
N ILE A 119 13.30 9.22 -7.84
CA ILE A 119 12.26 10.17 -7.38
C ILE A 119 11.71 10.99 -8.55
N LYS A 120 12.55 11.41 -9.51
CA LYS A 120 12.09 12.14 -10.72
C LYS A 120 11.17 11.29 -11.59
N ILE A 121 11.48 10.01 -11.78
CA ILE A 121 10.63 9.08 -12.54
C ILE A 121 9.30 8.90 -11.83
N CYS A 122 9.31 8.63 -10.51
CA CYS A 122 8.10 8.50 -9.71
C CYS A 122 7.25 9.79 -9.73
N MET A 123 7.88 10.97 -9.66
CA MET A 123 7.21 12.26 -9.78
C MET A 123 6.55 12.43 -11.16
N GLY A 124 7.22 12.05 -12.24
CA GLY A 124 6.66 12.11 -13.60
C GLY A 124 5.41 11.22 -13.72
N ILE A 125 5.48 10.00 -13.20
CA ILE A 125 4.34 9.05 -13.19
C ILE A 125 3.21 9.57 -12.32
N SER A 126 3.52 10.10 -11.14
CA SER A 126 2.53 10.75 -10.27
C SER A 126 1.85 11.93 -10.96
N CYS A 127 2.61 12.76 -11.68
CA CYS A 127 2.06 13.89 -12.42
C CYS A 127 1.13 13.41 -13.54
N PHE A 128 1.51 12.37 -14.28
CA PHE A 128 0.66 11.76 -15.31
C PHE A 128 -0.65 11.23 -14.71
N ILE A 129 -0.58 10.45 -13.63
CA ILE A 129 -1.74 9.91 -12.91
C ILE A 129 -2.64 11.03 -12.38
N ALA A 130 -2.05 12.10 -11.83
CA ALA A 130 -2.75 13.25 -11.29
C ALA A 130 -3.45 14.08 -12.39
N LEU A 131 -2.78 14.32 -13.52
CA LEU A 131 -3.40 14.96 -14.69
C LEU A 131 -4.57 14.12 -15.19
N TYR A 132 -4.35 12.82 -15.35
CA TYR A 132 -5.38 11.90 -15.79
C TYR A 132 -6.62 11.93 -14.88
N ALA A 133 -6.40 11.85 -13.57
CA ALA A 133 -7.42 12.00 -12.53
C ALA A 133 -8.24 13.30 -12.67
N LEU A 134 -7.57 14.43 -12.97
CA LEU A 134 -8.23 15.71 -13.13
C LEU A 134 -9.05 15.76 -14.42
N LEU A 135 -8.50 15.27 -15.54
CA LEU A 135 -9.21 15.20 -16.82
C LEU A 135 -10.45 14.29 -16.73
N GLU A 136 -10.36 13.18 -15.99
CA GLU A 136 -11.48 12.30 -15.66
C GLU A 136 -12.55 13.04 -14.84
N TYR A 137 -12.13 13.79 -13.81
CA TYR A 137 -13.05 14.52 -12.93
C TYR A 137 -13.88 15.57 -13.66
N PHE A 138 -13.23 16.31 -14.57
CA PHE A 138 -13.83 17.35 -15.40
C PHE A 138 -14.50 16.81 -16.66
N GLU A 139 -14.57 15.48 -16.81
CA GLU A 139 -15.28 14.82 -17.92
C GLU A 139 -14.71 15.18 -19.30
N ILE A 140 -13.42 15.54 -19.36
CA ILE A 140 -12.67 15.79 -20.60
C ILE A 140 -12.27 14.46 -21.25
N LEU A 141 -11.97 13.44 -20.44
CA LEU A 141 -11.69 12.09 -20.90
C LEU A 141 -12.77 11.12 -20.42
N SER A 142 -13.36 10.37 -21.34
CA SER A 142 -14.33 9.31 -21.10
C SER A 142 -13.61 7.97 -20.92
N PHE A 143 -13.00 7.73 -19.76
CA PHE A 143 -12.42 6.43 -19.44
C PHE A 143 -13.04 5.85 -18.18
N TYR A 144 -13.88 4.82 -18.37
CA TYR A 144 -14.40 3.98 -17.31
C TYR A 144 -14.39 2.53 -17.81
N PRO A 145 -13.32 1.76 -17.60
CA PRO A 145 -13.31 0.36 -17.99
C PRO A 145 -14.37 -0.44 -17.22
N CYS A 146 -14.83 0.05 -16.06
CA CYS A 146 -15.64 -0.76 -15.14
C CYS A 146 -16.65 0.08 -14.35
N GLY A 147 -17.69 0.66 -14.97
CA GLY A 147 -18.95 1.07 -14.29
C GLY A 147 -18.91 1.96 -13.02
N PHE A 148 -17.76 2.50 -12.61
CA PHE A 148 -17.62 3.20 -11.33
C PHE A 148 -18.39 4.51 -11.33
N SER A 149 -18.93 4.87 -10.16
CA SER A 149 -19.69 6.09 -9.98
C SER A 149 -18.87 7.31 -10.39
N LYS A 150 -19.34 8.08 -11.39
CA LYS A 150 -18.72 9.33 -11.87
C LYS A 150 -18.46 10.40 -10.81
N LYS A 151 -18.83 10.20 -9.55
CA LYS A 151 -18.91 11.24 -8.50
C LYS A 151 -17.55 11.62 -7.91
N ARG A 152 -16.52 10.77 -7.98
CA ARG A 152 -15.20 10.98 -7.35
C ARG A 152 -14.06 10.57 -8.27
N ILE A 153 -12.84 11.03 -7.96
CA ILE A 153 -11.63 10.64 -8.70
C ILE A 153 -11.15 9.27 -8.24
N TYR A 154 -10.99 8.35 -9.20
CA TYR A 154 -10.42 7.03 -8.96
C TYR A 154 -9.14 6.78 -9.76
N SER A 155 -9.02 7.35 -10.99
CA SER A 155 -7.87 7.15 -11.86
C SER A 155 -7.55 5.66 -12.03
N PHE A 156 -6.29 5.31 -12.19
CA PHE A 156 -5.80 3.93 -12.27
C PHE A 156 -5.96 3.11 -10.97
N PHE A 157 -6.60 3.62 -9.92
CA PHE A 157 -6.55 3.03 -8.57
C PHE A 157 -7.82 2.34 -8.10
N GLY A 158 -8.96 2.55 -8.76
CA GLY A 158 -10.27 1.99 -8.35
C GLY A 158 -10.84 2.54 -7.04
N TYR A 159 -10.00 3.09 -6.16
CA TYR A 159 -10.38 3.63 -4.86
C TYR A 159 -9.68 4.95 -4.57
N GLN A 160 -10.47 6.00 -4.33
CA GLN A 160 -10.00 7.35 -4.03
C GLN A 160 -9.00 7.45 -2.85
N ASN A 161 -9.16 6.63 -1.81
CA ASN A 161 -8.30 6.67 -0.62
C ASN A 161 -6.89 6.15 -0.90
N ILE A 162 -6.77 5.20 -1.83
CA ILE A 162 -5.49 4.62 -2.26
C ILE A 162 -4.75 5.63 -3.14
N LEU A 163 -5.46 6.21 -4.12
CA LEU A 163 -4.93 7.30 -4.94
C LEU A 163 -4.46 8.47 -4.07
N ALA A 164 -5.26 8.88 -3.10
CA ALA A 164 -4.93 9.99 -2.22
C ALA A 164 -3.66 9.73 -1.39
N GLN A 165 -3.46 8.52 -0.86
CA GLN A 165 -2.22 8.19 -0.14
C GLN A 165 -1.01 8.16 -1.06
N TYR A 166 -1.17 7.58 -2.26
CA TYR A 166 -0.12 7.57 -3.27
C TYR A 166 0.34 9.00 -3.61
N LEU A 167 -0.60 9.90 -3.92
CA LEU A 167 -0.30 11.32 -4.20
C LEU A 167 0.36 12.01 -3.00
N SER A 168 -0.07 11.70 -1.77
CA SER A 168 0.52 12.25 -0.55
C SER A 168 2.00 11.88 -0.41
N ILE A 169 2.33 10.59 -0.64
CA ILE A 169 3.72 10.11 -0.62
C ILE A 169 4.53 10.79 -1.75
N MET A 170 3.99 10.85 -2.97
CA MET A 170 4.69 11.39 -4.14
C MET A 170 4.94 12.89 -4.06
N VAL A 171 4.00 13.68 -3.52
CA VAL A 171 4.20 15.11 -3.25
C VAL A 171 5.40 15.30 -2.31
N LEU A 172 5.47 14.52 -1.23
CA LEU A 172 6.54 14.62 -0.24
C LEU A 172 7.88 14.11 -0.76
N TRP A 173 7.89 13.04 -1.57
CA TRP A 173 9.11 12.60 -2.24
C TRP A 173 9.65 13.65 -3.20
N SER A 174 8.77 14.34 -3.93
CA SER A 174 9.12 15.38 -4.91
C SER A 174 9.79 16.60 -4.25
N LEU A 175 9.48 16.91 -2.98
CA LEU A 175 10.18 17.95 -2.22
C LEU A 175 11.69 17.67 -2.10
N GLY A 176 12.10 16.39 -2.13
CA GLY A 176 13.50 16.00 -2.16
C GLY A 176 14.25 16.55 -3.37
N ILE A 177 13.59 16.68 -4.53
CA ILE A 177 14.19 17.28 -5.73
C ILE A 177 14.44 18.78 -5.52
N LEU A 178 13.49 19.50 -4.92
CA LEU A 178 13.62 20.95 -4.67
C LEU A 178 14.80 21.30 -3.76
N VAL A 179 15.04 20.45 -2.75
CA VAL A 179 16.12 20.65 -1.77
C VAL A 179 17.48 20.25 -2.35
N ASN A 180 17.54 19.17 -3.13
CA ASN A 180 18.81 18.61 -3.57
C ASN A 180 19.25 19.10 -4.95
N CYS A 181 18.35 19.60 -5.82
CA CYS A 181 18.70 20.12 -7.15
C CYS A 181 18.83 21.66 -7.17
N SER A 182 19.83 22.17 -7.88
CA SER A 182 20.08 23.61 -8.05
C SER A 182 19.39 24.21 -9.28
N SER A 183 19.25 23.45 -10.38
CA SER A 183 18.71 23.91 -11.66
C SER A 183 17.31 24.52 -11.54
N ILE A 184 17.16 25.76 -12.01
CA ILE A 184 15.89 26.48 -12.02
C ILE A 184 14.81 25.76 -12.83
N LYS A 185 15.17 25.21 -13.99
CA LYS A 185 14.26 24.42 -14.84
C LYS A 185 13.70 23.22 -14.07
N THR A 186 14.58 22.47 -13.39
CA THR A 186 14.17 21.32 -12.57
C THR A 186 13.24 21.75 -11.42
N LYS A 187 13.53 22.88 -10.77
CA LYS A 187 12.67 23.40 -9.70
C LYS A 187 11.28 23.79 -10.21
N ILE A 188 11.20 24.52 -11.32
CA ILE A 188 9.94 24.91 -11.93
C ILE A 188 9.12 23.67 -12.29
N THR A 189 9.71 22.69 -13.00
CA THR A 189 9.03 21.43 -13.34
C THR A 189 8.53 20.71 -12.09
N THR A 190 9.35 20.64 -11.04
CA THR A 190 8.98 19.97 -9.78
C THR A 190 7.82 20.67 -9.09
N ILE A 191 7.84 22.01 -9.03
CA ILE A 191 6.74 22.81 -8.45
C ILE A 191 5.44 22.58 -9.23
N SER A 192 5.49 22.58 -10.57
CA SER A 192 4.33 22.29 -11.41
C SER A 192 3.77 20.88 -11.15
N CYS A 193 4.60 19.85 -11.11
CA CYS A 193 4.17 18.47 -10.83
C CYS A 193 3.56 18.33 -9.42
N ILE A 194 4.15 18.97 -8.41
CA ILE A 194 3.61 19.01 -7.05
C ILE A 194 2.24 19.69 -7.03
N SER A 195 2.10 20.80 -7.77
CA SER A 195 0.86 21.59 -7.80
C SER A 195 -0.29 20.80 -8.42
N ILE A 196 -0.04 20.13 -9.54
CA ILE A 196 -0.98 19.20 -10.18
C ILE A 196 -1.35 18.06 -9.23
N SER A 197 -0.37 17.45 -8.57
CA SER A 197 -0.61 16.34 -7.64
C SER A 197 -1.42 16.76 -6.41
N LEU A 198 -1.17 17.96 -5.87
CA LEU A 198 -1.94 18.54 -4.78
C LEU A 198 -3.38 18.89 -5.20
N LEU A 199 -3.56 19.39 -6.43
CA LEU A 199 -4.88 19.66 -6.98
C LEU A 199 -5.68 18.37 -7.16
N ALA A 200 -5.07 17.32 -7.71
CA ALA A 200 -5.70 16.00 -7.79
C ALA A 200 -6.01 15.44 -6.40
N LEU A 201 -5.08 15.54 -5.45
CA LEU A 201 -5.27 15.13 -4.05
C LEU A 201 -6.48 15.84 -3.43
N PHE A 202 -6.66 17.13 -3.68
CA PHE A 202 -7.81 17.88 -3.21
C PHE A 202 -9.14 17.30 -3.72
N PHE A 203 -9.24 17.04 -5.02
CA PHE A 203 -10.44 16.48 -5.64
C PHE A 203 -10.69 15.00 -5.32
N THR A 204 -9.76 14.31 -4.65
CA THR A 204 -10.07 13.00 -4.02
C THR A 204 -11.01 13.12 -2.82
N PHE A 205 -11.16 14.33 -2.25
CA PHE A 205 -11.93 14.61 -1.03
C PHE A 205 -11.56 13.73 0.18
N CYS A 206 -10.35 13.18 0.19
CA CYS A 206 -9.86 12.34 1.27
C CYS A 206 -9.20 13.18 2.37
N ARG A 207 -10.00 13.67 3.33
CA ARG A 207 -9.53 14.49 4.48
C ARG A 207 -8.31 13.90 5.20
N GLY A 208 -8.34 12.58 5.47
CA GLY A 208 -7.23 11.89 6.12
C GLY A 208 -5.91 11.97 5.33
N ALA A 209 -5.98 11.92 4.00
CA ALA A 209 -4.80 12.07 3.14
C ALA A 209 -4.27 13.51 3.20
N MET A 210 -5.15 14.52 3.08
CA MET A 210 -4.74 15.94 3.16
C MET A 210 -4.05 16.26 4.49
N VAL A 211 -4.63 15.84 5.62
CA VAL A 211 -4.03 16.01 6.95
C VAL A 211 -2.69 15.28 7.05
N SER A 212 -2.60 14.06 6.52
CA SER A 212 -1.35 13.30 6.54
C SER A 212 -0.23 13.94 5.71
N THR A 213 -0.56 14.54 4.56
CA THR A 213 0.41 15.29 3.73
C THR A 213 0.92 16.51 4.48
N ILE A 214 0.04 17.21 5.22
CA ILE A 214 0.44 18.33 6.07
C ILE A 214 1.39 17.86 7.18
N ILE A 215 1.08 16.76 7.88
CA ILE A 215 1.95 16.19 8.92
C ILE A 215 3.33 15.85 8.35
N GLY A 216 3.38 15.14 7.22
CA GLY A 216 4.63 14.81 6.54
C GLY A 216 5.40 16.04 6.03
N GLY A 217 4.67 17.06 5.55
CA GLY A 217 5.25 18.33 5.11
C GLY A 217 5.84 19.15 6.25
N ILE A 218 5.15 19.23 7.40
CA ILE A 218 5.66 19.86 8.62
C ILE A 218 6.94 19.16 9.08
N PHE A 219 6.93 17.82 9.15
CA PHE A 219 8.13 17.05 9.46
C PHE A 219 9.27 17.39 8.48
N PHE A 220 9.02 17.35 7.18
CA PHE A 220 10.01 17.70 6.16
C PHE A 220 10.60 19.10 6.39
N SER A 221 9.74 20.12 6.54
CA SER A 221 10.15 21.51 6.68
C SER A 221 10.93 21.76 7.97
N VAL A 222 10.41 21.34 9.12
CA VAL A 222 11.08 21.51 10.43
C VAL A 222 12.45 20.86 10.40
N TYR A 223 12.51 19.64 9.88
CA TYR A 223 13.72 18.87 9.88
C TYR A 223 14.76 19.40 8.88
N TYR A 224 14.35 19.79 7.68
CA TYR A 224 15.21 20.48 6.70
C TYR A 224 15.87 21.74 7.29
N LEU A 225 15.09 22.55 8.01
CA LEU A 225 15.58 23.76 8.66
C LEU A 225 16.57 23.47 9.78
N SER A 226 16.30 22.45 10.59
CA SER A 226 17.22 22.03 11.66
C SER A 226 18.62 21.69 11.11
N ILE A 227 18.69 21.02 9.95
CA ILE A 227 19.96 20.72 9.28
C ILE A 227 20.64 22.01 8.82
N LYS A 228 19.92 22.87 8.11
CA LYS A 228 20.49 24.10 7.52
C LYS A 228 21.00 25.08 8.56
N LEU A 229 20.29 25.21 9.68
CA LEU A 229 20.70 26.05 10.81
C LEU A 229 22.00 25.53 11.46
N LYS A 230 22.15 24.21 11.58
CA LYS A 230 23.37 23.60 12.16
C LYS A 230 24.60 23.70 11.24
N THR A 231 24.41 23.80 9.92
CA THR A 231 25.50 23.84 8.93
C THR A 231 25.95 25.25 8.53
N SER A 232 25.21 26.30 8.88
CA SER A 232 25.53 27.66 8.47
C SER A 232 26.45 28.32 9.52
N SER A 233 27.65 28.74 9.14
CA SER A 233 28.65 29.42 9.99
C SER A 233 28.27 30.85 10.43
N ILE A 234 27.01 31.25 10.21
CA ILE A 234 26.47 32.57 10.54
C ILE A 234 25.68 32.42 11.84
N SER A 235 25.80 33.39 12.74
CA SER A 235 25.10 33.37 14.03
C SER A 235 23.62 32.95 13.86
N PRO A 236 23.10 32.07 14.74
CA PRO A 236 21.77 31.50 14.59
C PRO A 236 20.71 32.60 14.40
N ILE A 237 20.86 33.77 15.01
CA ILE A 237 19.95 34.92 14.91
C ILE A 237 19.92 35.57 13.49
N VAL A 238 21.08 35.74 12.82
CA VAL A 238 21.15 36.40 11.50
C VAL A 238 20.74 35.42 10.39
N SER A 239 21.08 34.14 10.51
CA SER A 239 20.55 33.10 9.62
C SER A 239 19.05 32.89 9.82
N LEU A 240 18.54 33.00 11.05
CA LEU A 240 17.10 32.95 11.35
C LEU A 240 16.35 34.14 10.75
N CYS A 241 16.92 35.35 10.68
CA CYS A 241 16.24 36.50 10.04
C CYS A 241 16.18 36.42 8.50
N SER A 242 17.20 35.87 7.81
CA SER A 242 17.14 35.66 6.34
C SER A 242 16.44 34.35 5.92
N SER A 243 16.41 33.36 6.81
CA SER A 243 15.67 32.11 6.64
C SER A 243 14.22 32.21 7.10
N LYS A 244 13.87 33.06 8.08
CA LYS A 244 12.48 33.38 8.45
C LYS A 244 11.70 33.82 7.22
N LYS A 245 12.23 34.70 6.37
CA LYS A 245 11.56 35.09 5.12
C LYS A 245 11.36 33.92 4.15
N ARG A 246 12.33 33.00 4.02
CA ARG A 246 12.21 31.81 3.15
C ARG A 246 11.32 30.71 3.73
N VAL A 247 11.33 30.53 5.04
CA VAL A 247 10.49 29.59 5.79
C VAL A 247 9.06 30.08 5.83
N ILE A 248 8.85 31.35 6.15
CA ILE A 248 7.55 32.00 6.05
C ILE A 248 7.09 31.96 4.59
N PHE A 249 7.95 32.20 3.59
CA PHE A 249 7.56 32.07 2.18
C PHE A 249 7.16 30.64 1.79
N PHE A 250 7.91 29.61 2.20
CA PHE A 250 7.55 28.20 1.94
C PHE A 250 6.32 27.77 2.74
N LEU A 251 6.19 28.18 4.00
CA LEU A 251 5.01 27.94 4.83
C LEU A 251 3.81 28.73 4.32
N CYS A 252 3.99 29.92 3.74
CA CYS A 252 2.95 30.69 3.07
C CYS A 252 2.59 30.08 1.72
N ILE A 253 3.52 29.51 0.96
CA ILE A 253 3.22 28.77 -0.27
C ILE A 253 2.47 27.49 0.07
N ILE A 254 2.93 26.71 1.04
CA ILE A 254 2.22 25.52 1.53
C ILE A 254 0.85 25.98 2.06
N SER A 255 0.81 26.93 2.98
CA SER A 255 -0.45 27.49 3.50
C SER A 255 -1.34 28.06 2.41
N PHE A 256 -0.84 28.64 1.32
CA PHE A 256 -1.63 29.16 0.19
C PHE A 256 -2.14 28.03 -0.71
N MET A 257 -1.28 27.05 -1.03
CA MET A 257 -1.62 25.85 -1.78
C MET A 257 -2.62 24.95 -1.04
N PHE A 258 -2.65 25.01 0.30
CA PHE A 258 -3.61 24.32 1.15
C PHE A 258 -4.79 25.22 1.59
N ALA A 259 -4.64 26.54 1.63
CA ALA A 259 -5.71 27.48 2.01
C ALA A 259 -6.81 27.53 0.97
N LEU A 260 -6.50 27.47 -0.32
CA LEU A 260 -7.51 27.42 -1.38
C LEU A 260 -8.40 26.15 -1.26
N PRO A 261 -7.83 24.93 -1.16
CA PRO A 261 -8.54 23.72 -0.77
C PRO A 261 -9.37 23.82 0.52
N VAL A 262 -8.78 24.34 1.59
CA VAL A 262 -9.42 24.40 2.91
C VAL A 262 -10.53 25.46 2.95
N ALA A 263 -10.33 26.62 2.32
CA ALA A 263 -11.35 27.67 2.17
C ALA A 263 -12.49 27.25 1.24
N ALA A 264 -12.18 26.47 0.19
CA ALA A 264 -13.18 25.81 -0.64
C ALA A 264 -13.99 24.79 0.17
N LEU A 265 -13.34 23.96 0.99
CA LEU A 265 -14.01 23.01 1.90
C LEU A 265 -14.84 23.70 2.99
N TRP A 266 -14.49 24.91 3.41
CA TRP A 266 -15.27 25.72 4.35
C TRP A 266 -16.36 26.58 3.70
N GLY A 267 -16.59 26.43 2.39
CA GLY A 267 -17.68 27.11 1.69
C GLY A 267 -17.48 28.61 1.47
N LYS A 268 -16.27 29.14 1.70
CA LYS A 268 -15.96 30.57 1.49
C LYS A 268 -15.67 30.92 0.03
N ILE A 269 -15.47 29.92 -0.83
CA ILE A 269 -15.26 30.11 -2.27
C ILE A 269 -16.49 29.58 -3.01
N PRO A 270 -17.20 30.39 -3.82
CA PRO A 270 -18.33 29.93 -4.60
C PRO A 270 -17.85 29.03 -5.74
N ILE A 271 -17.83 27.72 -5.51
CA ILE A 271 -17.52 26.75 -6.55
C ILE A 271 -18.78 26.54 -7.40
N LYS A 272 -18.81 27.13 -8.60
CA LYS A 272 -19.91 27.01 -9.56
C LYS A 272 -20.11 25.58 -10.09
N HIS A 273 -19.16 24.68 -9.87
CA HIS A 273 -19.26 23.28 -10.27
C HIS A 273 -20.20 22.51 -9.33
N LYS A 274 -21.44 22.26 -9.78
CA LYS A 274 -22.54 21.62 -9.02
C LYS A 274 -22.13 20.30 -8.33
N LYS A 275 -21.26 19.51 -8.96
CA LYS A 275 -20.73 18.23 -8.41
C LYS A 275 -19.81 18.48 -7.22
N THR A 276 -18.92 19.46 -7.33
CA THR A 276 -17.97 19.84 -6.27
C THR A 276 -18.70 20.45 -5.07
N SER A 277 -19.63 21.38 -5.31
CA SER A 277 -20.39 22.02 -4.24
C SER A 277 -21.25 21.02 -3.45
N ARG A 278 -21.90 20.08 -4.15
CA ARG A 278 -22.66 18.98 -3.52
C ARG A 278 -21.76 18.05 -2.70
N HIS A 279 -20.54 17.78 -3.14
CA HIS A 279 -19.60 16.96 -2.37
C HIS A 279 -19.11 17.67 -1.12
N ILE A 280 -18.74 18.94 -1.22
CA ILE A 280 -18.33 19.74 -0.07
C ILE A 280 -19.46 19.83 0.95
N SER A 281 -20.69 20.12 0.53
CA SER A 281 -21.84 20.15 1.44
C SER A 281 -22.13 18.79 2.09
N THR A 282 -21.97 17.69 1.35
CA THR A 282 -22.08 16.32 1.91
C THR A 282 -20.96 16.00 2.90
N ILE A 283 -19.75 16.51 2.68
CA ILE A 283 -18.61 16.31 3.59
C ILE A 283 -18.83 17.08 4.88
N ILE A 284 -19.31 18.32 4.78
CA ILE A 284 -19.64 19.16 5.94
C ILE A 284 -20.79 18.54 6.75
N SER A 285 -21.82 17.98 6.08
CA SER A 285 -22.99 17.41 6.75
C SER A 285 -22.82 15.95 7.20
N ARG A 286 -21.81 15.22 6.71
CA ARG A 286 -21.52 13.85 7.14
C ARG A 286 -20.99 13.84 8.58
N LYS A 287 -21.83 13.44 9.53
CA LYS A 287 -21.35 12.90 10.81
C LYS A 287 -20.62 11.58 10.52
N ASP A 288 -19.32 11.48 10.83
CA ASP A 288 -18.45 10.32 10.58
C ASP A 288 -18.79 9.05 11.40
N ASN A 289 -20.06 8.87 11.79
CA ASN A 289 -20.55 7.78 12.63
C ASN A 289 -20.24 6.38 12.07
N LEU A 290 -20.10 6.25 10.74
CA LEU A 290 -19.79 4.97 10.10
C LEU A 290 -18.45 4.38 10.55
N ARG A 291 -17.37 5.18 10.52
CA ARG A 291 -16.02 4.71 10.88
C ARG A 291 -15.89 4.44 12.37
N PHE A 292 -16.49 5.29 13.20
CA PHE A 292 -16.52 5.05 14.64
C PHE A 292 -17.30 3.77 14.99
N THR A 293 -18.41 3.50 14.30
CA THR A 293 -19.15 2.24 14.46
C THR A 293 -18.30 1.04 14.02
N LEU A 294 -17.64 1.13 12.86
CA LEU A 294 -16.70 0.11 12.37
C LEU A 294 -15.58 -0.18 13.37
N TRP A 295 -14.96 0.86 13.93
CA TRP A 295 -13.89 0.72 14.92
C TRP A 295 -14.40 0.13 16.23
N LYS A 296 -15.60 0.51 16.67
CA LYS A 296 -16.25 -0.08 17.83
C LYS A 296 -16.51 -1.56 17.63
N ASP A 297 -17.00 -1.96 16.46
CA ASP A 297 -17.27 -3.36 16.13
C ASP A 297 -15.95 -4.16 16.00
N SER A 298 -14.92 -3.56 15.39
CA SER A 298 -13.55 -4.15 15.34
C SER A 298 -12.96 -4.34 16.73
N ALA A 299 -13.13 -3.36 17.62
CA ALA A 299 -12.65 -3.44 19.00
C ALA A 299 -13.35 -4.55 19.77
N LYS A 300 -14.66 -4.77 19.55
CA LYS A 300 -15.37 -5.92 20.13
C LYS A 300 -14.81 -7.25 19.63
N MET A 301 -14.50 -7.36 18.33
CA MET A 301 -13.84 -8.55 17.78
C MET A 301 -12.50 -8.81 18.48
N LEU A 302 -11.68 -7.77 18.65
CA LEU A 302 -10.41 -7.88 19.36
C LEU A 302 -10.59 -8.26 20.83
N ILE A 303 -11.56 -7.68 21.53
CA ILE A 303 -11.82 -8.00 22.94
C ILE A 303 -12.28 -9.45 23.11
N GLN A 304 -13.02 -10.00 22.15
CA GLN A 304 -13.51 -11.38 22.19
C GLN A 304 -12.40 -12.40 21.87
N GLU A 305 -11.44 -12.05 21.01
CA GLU A 305 -10.30 -12.91 20.65
C GLU A 305 -8.95 -12.18 20.86
N PRO A 306 -8.59 -11.78 22.09
CA PRO A 306 -7.52 -10.80 22.33
C PRO A 306 -6.11 -11.35 22.10
N VAL A 307 -5.89 -12.65 22.34
CA VAL A 307 -4.55 -13.24 22.25
C VAL A 307 -4.20 -13.57 20.80
N ARG A 308 -5.06 -14.34 20.14
CA ARG A 308 -4.84 -14.90 18.80
C ARG A 308 -5.44 -14.06 17.66
N GLY A 309 -6.35 -13.15 17.98
CA GLY A 309 -7.16 -12.46 16.96
C GLY A 309 -8.12 -13.41 16.25
N VAL A 310 -8.79 -12.90 15.22
CA VAL A 310 -9.71 -13.69 14.39
C VAL A 310 -9.02 -14.55 13.32
N GLY A 311 -7.69 -14.53 13.28
CA GLY A 311 -6.87 -15.14 12.24
C GLY A 311 -6.54 -14.16 11.12
N LEU A 312 -5.31 -14.22 10.59
CA LEU A 312 -4.86 -13.36 9.49
C LEU A 312 -5.78 -13.51 8.26
N GLY A 313 -6.13 -12.39 7.62
CA GLY A 313 -7.00 -12.35 6.44
C GLY A 313 -8.47 -12.68 6.69
N ASN A 314 -8.90 -12.92 7.94
CA ASN A 314 -10.25 -13.37 8.27
C ASN A 314 -11.15 -12.28 8.84
N TYR A 315 -10.71 -11.01 8.86
CA TYR A 315 -11.50 -9.89 9.37
C TYR A 315 -12.90 -9.85 8.76
N PHE A 316 -13.01 -9.87 7.42
CA PHE A 316 -14.29 -9.76 6.73
C PHE A 316 -15.22 -10.97 6.93
N ILE A 317 -14.65 -12.14 7.28
CA ILE A 317 -15.38 -13.38 7.53
C ILE A 317 -16.04 -13.37 8.93
N LYS A 318 -15.35 -12.81 9.92
CA LYS A 318 -15.86 -12.70 11.30
C LYS A 318 -16.66 -11.42 11.55
N TYR A 319 -16.36 -10.34 10.84
CA TYR A 319 -17.00 -9.03 11.03
C TYR A 319 -18.55 -9.06 11.08
N PRO A 320 -19.27 -9.87 10.26
CA PRO A 320 -20.73 -9.89 10.28
C PRO A 320 -21.35 -10.21 11.65
N LEU A 321 -20.68 -10.98 12.52
CA LEU A 321 -21.15 -11.31 13.87
C LEU A 321 -21.19 -10.10 14.81
N TYR A 322 -20.38 -9.08 14.53
CA TYR A 322 -20.17 -7.92 15.40
C TYR A 322 -20.79 -6.64 14.83
N LYS A 323 -21.22 -6.68 13.57
CA LYS A 323 -21.75 -5.55 12.82
C LYS A 323 -22.98 -4.97 13.52
N SER A 324 -22.81 -3.80 14.12
CA SER A 324 -23.90 -3.01 14.72
C SER A 324 -24.44 -1.94 13.76
N GLY A 325 -23.73 -1.71 12.64
CA GLY A 325 -24.12 -0.76 11.60
C GLY A 325 -25.26 -1.24 10.70
N LYS A 326 -26.21 -0.34 10.40
CA LYS A 326 -27.37 -0.61 9.50
C LYS A 326 -27.07 -0.53 8.00
N TRP A 327 -25.81 -0.48 7.58
CA TRP A 327 -25.47 -0.39 6.16
C TRP A 327 -25.58 -1.76 5.47
N LYS A 328 -26.11 -1.80 4.24
CA LYS A 328 -26.34 -3.05 3.51
C LYS A 328 -25.06 -3.78 3.10
N TRP A 329 -24.02 -3.02 2.75
CA TRP A 329 -22.75 -3.57 2.24
C TRP A 329 -21.91 -4.24 3.35
N MET A 330 -21.06 -5.20 2.99
CA MET A 330 -20.02 -5.70 3.90
C MET A 330 -18.73 -4.94 3.70
N THR A 331 -18.05 -4.65 4.81
CA THR A 331 -16.72 -4.03 4.75
C THR A 331 -15.66 -5.12 4.77
N MET A 332 -14.68 -5.02 3.89
CA MET A 332 -13.52 -5.92 3.91
C MET A 332 -12.49 -5.51 4.97
N TYR A 333 -12.53 -4.24 5.40
CA TYR A 333 -11.48 -3.65 6.25
C TYR A 333 -12.04 -2.78 7.38
N ALA A 334 -11.26 -2.58 8.43
CA ALA A 334 -11.63 -1.71 9.56
C ALA A 334 -11.50 -0.20 9.26
N HIS A 335 -10.90 0.16 8.12
CA HIS A 335 -10.48 1.55 7.82
C HIS A 335 -9.62 2.19 8.92
N ASN A 336 -8.83 1.36 9.59
CA ASN A 336 -7.72 1.71 10.47
C ASN A 336 -6.77 0.53 10.42
N GLU A 337 -5.60 0.72 9.85
CA GLU A 337 -4.66 -0.35 9.52
C GLU A 337 -4.17 -1.10 10.76
N LEU A 338 -3.83 -0.35 11.82
CA LEU A 338 -3.32 -0.94 13.05
C LEU A 338 -4.43 -1.71 13.75
N LEU A 339 -5.62 -1.12 13.87
CA LEU A 339 -6.77 -1.81 14.46
C LEU A 339 -7.12 -3.06 13.68
N HIS A 340 -7.07 -3.02 12.35
CA HIS A 340 -7.33 -4.18 11.49
C HIS A 340 -6.32 -5.29 11.74
N MET A 341 -5.02 -4.99 11.63
CA MET A 341 -3.95 -5.98 11.86
C MET A 341 -4.05 -6.59 13.25
N VAL A 342 -4.26 -5.79 14.29
CA VAL A 342 -4.39 -6.28 15.66
C VAL A 342 -5.68 -7.08 15.86
N THR A 343 -6.78 -6.72 15.22
CA THR A 343 -8.03 -7.51 15.29
C THR A 343 -7.83 -8.91 14.68
N GLU A 344 -7.08 -9.01 13.58
CA GLU A 344 -6.78 -10.30 12.94
C GLU A 344 -5.75 -11.13 13.69
N THR A 345 -4.78 -10.49 14.34
CA THR A 345 -3.59 -11.18 14.89
C THR A 345 -3.47 -11.14 16.41
N GLY A 346 -4.38 -10.44 17.09
CA GLY A 346 -4.38 -10.27 18.54
C GLY A 346 -3.10 -9.63 19.09
N ILE A 347 -2.83 -9.91 20.36
CA ILE A 347 -1.63 -9.42 21.05
C ILE A 347 -0.34 -9.96 20.42
N VAL A 348 -0.37 -11.17 19.84
CA VAL A 348 0.81 -11.81 19.23
C VAL A 348 1.30 -10.97 18.05
N GLY A 349 0.41 -10.59 17.14
CA GLY A 349 0.77 -9.71 16.04
C GLY A 349 1.06 -8.28 16.49
N PHE A 350 0.35 -7.74 17.49
CA PHE A 350 0.65 -6.43 18.06
C PHE A 350 2.09 -6.34 18.61
N CYS A 351 2.51 -7.32 19.40
CA CYS A 351 3.88 -7.41 19.91
C CYS A 351 4.90 -7.50 18.77
N GLY A 352 4.62 -8.31 17.74
CA GLY A 352 5.45 -8.39 16.53
C GLY A 352 5.61 -7.03 15.84
N ILE A 353 4.50 -6.28 15.67
CA ILE A 353 4.50 -4.94 15.07
C ILE A 353 5.32 -3.97 15.92
N CYS A 354 5.14 -3.97 17.25
CA CYS A 354 5.90 -3.11 18.15
C CYS A 354 7.41 -3.40 18.09
N ILE A 355 7.81 -4.67 18.10
CA ILE A 355 9.23 -5.06 17.99
C ILE A 355 9.79 -4.64 16.63
N PHE A 356 9.06 -4.88 15.54
CA PHE A 356 9.46 -4.46 14.20
C PHE A 356 9.67 -2.94 14.11
N LEU A 357 8.70 -2.15 14.58
CA LEU A 357 8.81 -0.70 14.61
C LEU A 357 9.97 -0.23 15.50
N PHE A 358 10.16 -0.83 16.67
CA PHE A 358 11.27 -0.50 17.56
C PHE A 358 12.62 -0.74 16.89
N VAL A 359 12.83 -1.90 16.26
CA VAL A 359 14.08 -2.23 15.56
C VAL A 359 14.35 -1.26 14.41
N ILE A 360 13.31 -0.92 13.64
CA ILE A 360 13.43 0.03 12.53
C ILE A 360 13.74 1.44 13.03
N ILE A 361 13.01 1.94 14.01
CA ILE A 361 13.25 3.27 14.59
C ILE A 361 14.66 3.33 15.16
N ARG A 362 15.09 2.31 15.89
CA ARG A 362 16.47 2.20 16.40
C ARG A 362 17.50 2.23 15.27
N ALA A 363 17.28 1.49 14.18
CA ALA A 363 18.19 1.46 13.03
C ALA A 363 18.28 2.83 12.34
N ILE A 364 17.12 3.47 12.09
CA ILE A 364 17.03 4.81 11.50
C ILE A 364 17.75 5.82 12.40
N LEU A 365 17.45 5.86 13.70
CA LEU A 365 18.06 6.79 14.64
C LEU A 365 19.57 6.57 14.76
N ARG A 366 20.05 5.32 14.85
CA ARG A 366 21.49 5.01 14.90
C ARG A 366 22.20 5.48 13.64
N ASN A 367 21.67 5.16 12.47
CA ASN A 367 22.27 5.58 11.21
C ASN A 367 22.25 7.11 11.08
N PHE A 368 21.15 7.72 11.47
CA PHE A 368 20.95 9.15 11.44
C PHE A 368 21.93 9.90 12.38
N LEU A 369 22.12 9.43 13.60
CA LEU A 369 23.00 10.08 14.58
C LEU A 369 24.48 9.88 14.26
N PHE A 370 24.87 8.67 13.85
CA PHE A 370 26.29 8.29 13.82
C PHE A 370 26.87 8.00 12.43
N LYS A 371 26.04 7.69 11.41
CA LYS A 371 26.55 7.19 10.11
C LYS A 371 26.25 8.10 8.93
N TYR A 372 25.10 8.78 8.91
CA TYR A 372 24.68 9.58 7.76
C TYR A 372 25.37 10.95 7.73
N THR A 373 25.92 11.28 6.57
CA THR A 373 26.40 12.63 6.27
C THR A 373 25.21 13.59 6.13
N THR A 374 25.46 14.89 6.23
CA THR A 374 24.44 15.92 5.98
C THR A 374 23.74 15.74 4.63
N GLU A 375 24.49 15.37 3.58
CA GLU A 375 23.93 15.10 2.26
C GLU A 375 22.97 13.90 2.29
N THR A 376 23.38 12.78 2.88
CA THR A 376 22.51 11.60 3.01
C THR A 376 21.25 11.90 3.82
N LYS A 377 21.36 12.71 4.88
CA LYS A 377 20.21 13.14 5.68
C LYS A 377 19.20 13.95 4.86
N LEU A 378 19.68 14.89 4.04
CA LEU A 378 18.84 15.67 3.13
C LEU A 378 18.23 14.83 2.01
N LEU A 379 18.94 13.78 1.58
CA LEU A 379 18.46 12.85 0.56
C LEU A 379 17.32 11.96 1.09
N PHE A 380 17.43 11.45 2.31
CA PHE A 380 16.45 10.52 2.91
C PHE A 380 15.25 11.22 3.57
N LEU A 381 15.30 12.54 3.71
CA LEU A 381 14.22 13.33 4.28
C LEU A 381 12.90 13.19 3.51
N ALA A 382 12.95 13.16 2.17
CA ALA A 382 11.77 13.03 1.33
C ALA A 382 11.08 11.65 1.48
N PRO A 383 11.81 10.52 1.37
CA PRO A 383 11.27 9.20 1.71
C PRO A 383 10.69 9.11 3.12
N ALA A 384 11.37 9.70 4.12
CA ALA A 384 10.91 9.71 5.51
C ALA A 384 9.59 10.47 5.70
N ALA A 385 9.48 11.66 5.10
CA ALA A 385 8.23 12.43 5.11
C ALA A 385 7.08 11.65 4.46
N GLY A 386 7.33 10.99 3.33
CA GLY A 386 6.35 10.12 2.67
C GLY A 386 5.89 8.96 3.57
N CYS A 387 6.81 8.31 4.28
CA CYS A 387 6.47 7.23 5.22
C CYS A 387 5.60 7.73 6.40
N ILE A 388 5.92 8.92 6.94
CA ILE A 388 5.14 9.54 8.01
C ILE A 388 3.72 9.88 7.55
N ALA A 389 3.56 10.42 6.34
CA ALA A 389 2.23 10.68 5.77
C ALA A 389 1.46 9.37 5.56
N ALA A 390 2.10 8.33 5.02
CA ALA A 390 1.47 7.03 4.84
C ALA A 390 0.95 6.46 6.16
N LEU A 391 1.80 6.39 7.20
CA LEU A 391 1.42 5.92 8.54
C LEU A 391 0.29 6.76 9.15
N SER A 392 0.36 8.09 9.02
CA SER A 392 -0.66 9.00 9.56
C SER A 392 -2.03 8.75 8.91
N GLN A 393 -2.08 8.56 7.59
CA GLN A 393 -3.33 8.25 6.89
C GLN A 393 -3.84 6.84 7.20
N SER A 394 -2.93 5.88 7.41
CA SER A 394 -3.28 4.49 7.76
C SER A 394 -3.98 4.36 9.13
N MET A 395 -3.92 5.38 9.99
CA MET A 395 -4.74 5.43 11.22
C MET A 395 -6.25 5.61 10.93
N VAL A 396 -6.60 6.08 9.74
CA VAL A 396 -7.98 6.38 9.33
C VAL A 396 -8.36 5.79 7.96
N SER A 397 -7.54 4.84 7.48
CA SER A 397 -7.70 4.14 6.21
C SER A 397 -7.09 2.73 6.28
N TYR A 398 -7.21 1.94 5.22
CA TYR A 398 -6.70 0.56 5.09
C TYR A 398 -5.67 0.45 3.95
N ASN A 399 -4.98 1.54 3.64
CA ASN A 399 -4.23 1.64 2.40
C ASN A 399 -2.97 0.76 2.34
N LEU A 400 -2.45 0.23 3.46
CA LEU A 400 -1.33 -0.73 3.40
C LEU A 400 -1.79 -2.14 2.98
N HIS A 401 -3.09 -2.43 2.97
CA HIS A 401 -3.66 -3.59 2.27
C HIS A 401 -3.72 -3.39 0.75
N SER A 402 -3.52 -2.16 0.24
CA SER A 402 -3.37 -1.92 -1.19
C SER A 402 -1.93 -2.11 -1.65
N SER A 403 -1.74 -2.85 -2.74
CA SER A 403 -0.43 -3.10 -3.36
C SER A 403 0.30 -1.81 -3.75
N THR A 404 -0.39 -0.79 -4.26
CA THR A 404 0.31 0.43 -4.70
C THR A 404 0.88 1.20 -3.54
N SER A 405 0.06 1.63 -2.57
CA SER A 405 0.53 2.49 -1.49
C SER A 405 1.54 1.78 -0.58
N SER A 406 1.35 0.49 -0.31
CA SER A 406 2.26 -0.32 0.49
C SER A 406 3.64 -0.46 -0.16
N VAL A 407 3.73 -0.67 -1.48
CA VAL A 407 5.01 -0.74 -2.21
C VAL A 407 5.84 0.52 -1.98
N TYR A 408 5.28 1.71 -2.17
CA TYR A 408 6.04 2.96 -1.96
C TYR A 408 6.42 3.17 -0.51
N PHE A 409 5.53 2.81 0.44
CA PHE A 409 5.83 2.87 1.86
C PHE A 409 7.01 1.97 2.23
N PHE A 410 6.97 0.68 1.87
CA PHE A 410 7.99 -0.29 2.23
C PHE A 410 9.33 -0.05 1.53
N ILE A 411 9.31 0.35 0.25
CA ILE A 411 10.53 0.76 -0.46
C ILE A 411 11.11 2.04 0.17
N GLY A 412 10.27 3.03 0.47
CA GLY A 412 10.66 4.25 1.19
C GLY A 412 11.30 3.94 2.55
N LEU A 413 10.68 3.05 3.32
CA LEU A 413 11.19 2.59 4.61
C LEU A 413 12.56 1.91 4.47
N GLY A 414 12.72 1.08 3.43
CA GLY A 414 13.97 0.42 3.09
C GLY A 414 15.07 1.42 2.72
N ILE A 415 14.77 2.44 1.91
CA ILE A 415 15.70 3.53 1.56
C ILE A 415 16.24 4.20 2.84
N ILE A 416 15.36 4.56 3.79
CA ILE A 416 15.75 5.27 5.02
C ILE A 416 16.57 4.36 5.95
N CYS A 417 16.32 3.04 5.92
CA CYS A 417 17.06 2.05 6.69
C CYS A 417 18.40 1.65 6.05
N SER A 418 18.72 2.14 4.86
CA SER A 418 19.93 1.73 4.13
C SER A 418 21.21 2.19 4.85
N GLY A 419 21.88 1.25 5.51
CA GLY A 419 23.16 1.49 6.19
C GLY A 419 24.36 1.35 5.23
N LYS A 420 25.52 1.90 5.61
CA LYS A 420 26.79 1.43 5.05
C LYS A 420 26.97 -0.03 5.48
N PHE A 421 26.79 -0.97 4.54
CA PHE A 421 27.22 -2.35 4.71
C PHE A 421 28.74 -2.35 4.85
N GLU A 422 29.21 -2.63 6.07
CA GLU A 422 30.54 -3.19 6.25
C GLU A 422 30.49 -4.57 5.60
N GLU A 423 31.21 -4.76 4.50
CA GLU A 423 31.51 -6.09 4.00
C GLU A 423 32.38 -6.75 5.06
N THR A 424 31.76 -7.45 6.01
CA THR A 424 32.47 -8.41 6.83
C THR A 424 33.01 -9.46 5.87
N LYS A 425 34.32 -9.43 5.62
CA LYS A 425 35.05 -10.52 4.93
C LYS A 425 34.88 -11.78 5.77
N THR A 426 33.77 -12.49 5.58
CA THR A 426 33.58 -13.81 6.18
C THR A 426 34.24 -14.80 5.24
N GLU A 427 35.48 -15.16 5.53
CA GLU A 427 36.12 -16.33 4.92
C GLU A 427 35.28 -17.55 5.30
N THR A 428 34.49 -18.06 4.35
CA THR A 428 33.68 -19.27 4.55
C THR A 428 34.01 -20.28 3.47
N LEU A 429 34.32 -21.51 3.89
CA LEU A 429 34.67 -22.63 3.01
C LEU A 429 33.64 -22.81 1.89
N PHE A 430 34.14 -22.90 0.66
CA PHE A 430 33.38 -22.93 -0.59
C PHE A 430 32.26 -24.00 -0.61
N PHE A 431 32.51 -25.21 -0.09
CA PHE A 431 31.53 -26.30 -0.04
C PHE A 431 30.35 -26.04 0.93
N ASN A 432 30.60 -25.36 2.04
CA ASN A 432 29.57 -25.03 3.03
C ASN A 432 28.64 -23.90 2.52
N THR A 433 29.07 -23.14 1.50
CA THR A 433 28.24 -22.11 0.88
C THR A 433 27.32 -22.65 -0.22
N LEU A 434 27.69 -23.71 -0.97
CA LEU A 434 26.84 -24.25 -2.05
C LEU A 434 25.59 -24.94 -1.50
N PHE A 435 25.74 -25.76 -0.46
CA PHE A 435 24.62 -26.42 0.20
C PHE A 435 23.67 -25.41 0.87
N LYS A 436 24.21 -24.40 1.57
CA LYS A 436 23.42 -23.28 2.13
C LYS A 436 22.75 -22.43 1.04
N LYS A 437 23.39 -22.25 -0.13
CA LYS A 437 22.79 -21.58 -1.29
C LYS A 437 21.57 -22.35 -1.78
N ILE A 438 21.70 -23.66 -2.01
CA ILE A 438 20.60 -24.50 -2.49
C ILE A 438 19.44 -24.53 -1.47
N LEU A 439 19.75 -24.69 -0.19
CA LEU A 439 18.76 -24.69 0.90
C LEU A 439 17.93 -23.40 1.02
N VAL A 440 18.46 -22.25 0.60
CA VAL A 440 17.71 -20.98 0.64
C VAL A 440 17.09 -20.67 -0.72
N ILE A 441 17.84 -20.85 -1.81
CA ILE A 441 17.43 -20.47 -3.17
C ILE A 441 16.29 -21.35 -3.66
N VAL A 442 16.31 -22.67 -3.42
CA VAL A 442 15.27 -23.57 -3.92
C VAL A 442 13.92 -23.26 -3.28
N PRO A 443 13.78 -23.14 -1.94
CA PRO A 443 12.52 -22.71 -1.33
C PRO A 443 12.07 -21.33 -1.79
N VAL A 444 13.00 -20.40 -1.95
CA VAL A 444 12.74 -19.05 -2.47
C VAL A 444 12.13 -19.07 -3.87
N ILE A 445 12.72 -19.84 -4.79
CA ILE A 445 12.25 -19.97 -6.17
C ILE A 445 10.91 -20.71 -6.18
N PHE A 446 10.77 -21.76 -5.37
CA PHE A 446 9.53 -22.51 -5.23
C PHE A 446 8.38 -21.62 -4.72
N ILE A 447 8.59 -20.89 -3.62
CA ILE A 447 7.61 -19.94 -3.06
C ILE A 447 7.28 -18.85 -4.08
N SER A 448 8.28 -18.41 -4.85
CA SER A 448 8.10 -17.41 -5.90
C SER A 448 7.20 -17.90 -7.04
N ILE A 449 7.50 -19.07 -7.60
CA ILE A 449 6.72 -19.70 -8.66
C ILE A 449 5.31 -20.03 -8.16
N TRP A 450 5.21 -20.60 -6.96
CA TRP A 450 3.93 -20.91 -6.32
C TRP A 450 3.09 -19.65 -6.09
N GLY A 451 3.72 -18.56 -5.64
CA GLY A 451 3.08 -17.26 -5.47
C GLY A 451 2.55 -16.70 -6.79
N MET A 452 3.36 -16.75 -7.85
CA MET A 452 2.96 -16.34 -9.21
C MET A 452 1.79 -17.17 -9.73
N TYR A 453 1.86 -18.50 -9.57
CA TYR A 453 0.80 -19.41 -10.00
C TYR A 453 -0.52 -19.16 -9.24
N GLY A 454 -0.44 -18.88 -7.94
CA GLY A 454 -1.60 -18.51 -7.13
C GLY A 454 -2.28 -17.23 -7.61
N GLU A 455 -1.51 -16.20 -7.95
CA GLU A 455 -2.07 -14.94 -8.49
C GLU A 455 -2.68 -15.13 -9.88
N TYR A 456 -2.04 -15.92 -10.74
CA TYR A 456 -2.59 -16.30 -12.05
C TYR A 456 -3.95 -17.01 -11.90
N ARG A 457 -4.04 -18.04 -11.04
CA ARG A 457 -5.30 -18.75 -10.79
C ARG A 457 -6.40 -17.83 -10.29
N LYS A 458 -6.07 -16.82 -9.49
CA LYS A 458 -7.05 -15.83 -8.99
C LYS A 458 -7.58 -14.92 -10.09
N ILE A 459 -6.72 -14.44 -10.98
CA ILE A 459 -7.11 -13.58 -12.10
C ILE A 459 -8.02 -14.36 -13.04
N ILE A 460 -7.61 -15.56 -13.46
CA ILE A 460 -8.41 -16.38 -14.38
C ILE A 460 -9.69 -16.90 -13.70
N GLY A 461 -9.63 -17.25 -12.41
CA GLY A 461 -10.80 -17.62 -11.63
C GLY A 461 -11.83 -16.49 -11.56
N HIS A 462 -11.39 -15.24 -11.35
CA HIS A 462 -12.29 -14.08 -11.39
C HIS A 462 -12.83 -13.83 -12.80
N TYR A 463 -12.03 -14.02 -13.85
CA TYR A 463 -12.52 -13.92 -15.22
C TYR A 463 -13.71 -14.86 -15.46
N TYR A 464 -13.58 -16.15 -15.12
CA TYR A 464 -14.68 -17.10 -15.26
C TYR A 464 -15.86 -16.77 -14.34
N TYR A 465 -15.61 -16.38 -13.10
CA TYR A 465 -16.70 -15.97 -12.19
C TYR A 465 -17.49 -14.76 -12.73
N ASN A 466 -16.83 -13.81 -13.39
CA ASN A 466 -17.54 -12.67 -14.00
C ASN A 466 -18.37 -13.09 -15.21
N ASN A 467 -17.89 -14.03 -16.03
CA ASN A 467 -18.71 -14.61 -17.10
C ASN A 467 -19.90 -15.39 -16.53
N ALA A 468 -19.71 -16.14 -15.44
CA ALA A 468 -20.80 -16.80 -14.73
C ALA A 468 -21.84 -15.80 -14.19
N LEU A 469 -21.39 -14.66 -13.64
CA LEU A 469 -22.29 -13.59 -13.21
C LEU A 469 -23.09 -13.00 -14.37
N ASN A 470 -22.47 -12.79 -15.53
CA ASN A 470 -23.16 -12.30 -16.71
C ASN A 470 -24.20 -13.32 -17.21
N ALA A 471 -23.84 -14.61 -17.27
CA ALA A 471 -24.77 -15.68 -17.63
C ALA A 471 -25.95 -15.76 -16.67
N LEU A 472 -25.73 -15.59 -15.35
CA LEU A 472 -26.82 -15.50 -14.38
C LEU A 472 -27.75 -14.29 -14.65
N ILE A 473 -27.19 -13.14 -15.01
CA ILE A 473 -27.97 -11.93 -15.35
C ILE A 473 -28.76 -12.12 -16.65
N GLU A 474 -28.20 -12.87 -17.60
CA GLU A 474 -28.83 -13.23 -18.87
C GLU A 474 -29.83 -14.39 -18.72
N GLU A 475 -30.04 -14.90 -17.50
CA GLU A 475 -30.92 -16.02 -17.17
C GLU A 475 -30.53 -17.32 -17.91
N ASP A 476 -29.24 -17.52 -18.18
CA ASP A 476 -28.67 -18.77 -18.69
C ASP A 476 -27.98 -19.57 -17.56
N PRO A 477 -28.71 -20.49 -16.90
CA PRO A 477 -28.15 -21.24 -15.78
C PRO A 477 -27.12 -22.28 -16.23
N GLN A 478 -27.19 -22.80 -17.47
CA GLN A 478 -26.23 -23.79 -17.95
C GLN A 478 -24.85 -23.17 -18.14
N GLU A 479 -24.79 -22.03 -18.82
CA GLU A 479 -23.54 -21.29 -19.00
C GLU A 479 -23.00 -20.76 -17.66
N CYS A 480 -23.89 -20.35 -16.74
CA CYS A 480 -23.52 -19.95 -15.39
C CYS A 480 -22.86 -21.10 -14.61
N ILE A 481 -23.42 -22.31 -14.67
CA ILE A 481 -22.84 -23.52 -14.05
C ILE A 481 -21.46 -23.81 -14.67
N GLU A 482 -21.34 -23.82 -15.99
CA GLU A 482 -20.08 -24.15 -16.69
C GLU A 482 -18.95 -23.20 -16.26
N TYR A 483 -19.18 -21.89 -16.31
CA TYR A 483 -18.17 -20.92 -15.90
C TYR A 483 -17.89 -20.97 -14.39
N SER A 484 -18.91 -21.21 -13.57
CA SER A 484 -18.71 -21.33 -12.13
C SER A 484 -17.84 -22.53 -11.77
N LEU A 485 -18.00 -23.67 -12.47
CA LEU A 485 -17.15 -24.85 -12.29
C LEU A 485 -15.68 -24.54 -12.64
N LYS A 486 -15.42 -23.86 -13.77
CA LYS A 486 -14.06 -23.40 -14.14
C LYS A 486 -13.47 -22.46 -13.10
N ALA A 487 -14.29 -21.56 -12.54
CA ALA A 487 -13.84 -20.66 -11.47
C ALA A 487 -13.49 -21.42 -10.18
N ILE A 488 -14.31 -22.41 -9.79
CA ILE A 488 -14.11 -23.25 -8.60
C ILE A 488 -12.87 -24.14 -8.76
N GLU A 489 -12.63 -24.72 -9.94
CA GLU A 489 -11.41 -25.49 -10.22
C GLU A 489 -10.15 -24.64 -9.94
N LEU A 490 -10.19 -23.37 -10.32
CA LEU A 490 -9.08 -22.44 -10.09
C LEU A 490 -9.01 -21.91 -8.66
N GLN A 491 -10.13 -21.71 -7.96
CA GLN A 491 -10.19 -21.22 -6.58
C GLN A 491 -11.26 -21.97 -5.77
N PRO A 492 -10.98 -23.21 -5.31
CA PRO A 492 -11.97 -24.07 -4.66
C PRO A 492 -12.35 -23.66 -3.23
N TYR A 493 -11.76 -22.57 -2.74
CA TYR A 493 -11.98 -22.04 -1.40
C TYR A 493 -12.53 -20.61 -1.42
N ASN A 494 -12.98 -20.15 -2.59
CA ASN A 494 -13.66 -18.87 -2.73
C ASN A 494 -15.16 -19.08 -2.53
N SER A 495 -15.70 -18.55 -1.42
CA SER A 495 -17.12 -18.74 -1.09
C SER A 495 -18.05 -18.07 -2.09
N LYS A 496 -17.63 -16.99 -2.78
CA LYS A 496 -18.44 -16.35 -3.81
C LYS A 496 -18.73 -17.28 -4.98
N TYR A 497 -17.74 -18.07 -5.38
CA TYR A 497 -17.85 -18.97 -6.54
C TYR A 497 -18.82 -20.11 -6.23
N HIS A 498 -18.71 -20.67 -5.02
CA HIS A 498 -19.66 -21.66 -4.52
C HIS A 498 -21.07 -21.08 -4.34
N ARG A 499 -21.20 -19.82 -3.93
CA ARG A 499 -22.52 -19.19 -3.81
C ARG A 499 -23.18 -19.01 -5.18
N LEU A 500 -22.43 -18.55 -6.17
CA LEU A 500 -22.95 -18.31 -7.51
C LEU A 500 -23.44 -19.61 -8.17
N ILE A 501 -22.64 -20.68 -8.11
CA ILE A 501 -23.07 -21.98 -8.67
C ILE A 501 -24.27 -22.56 -7.91
N SER A 502 -24.39 -22.31 -6.60
CA SER A 502 -25.54 -22.80 -5.82
C SER A 502 -26.84 -22.19 -6.33
N ILE A 503 -26.84 -20.88 -6.65
CA ILE A 503 -28.00 -20.19 -7.23
C ILE A 503 -28.32 -20.77 -8.61
N ALA A 504 -27.32 -20.97 -9.46
CA ALA A 504 -27.54 -21.52 -10.80
C ALA A 504 -28.08 -22.97 -10.79
N TYR A 505 -27.66 -23.79 -9.82
CA TYR A 505 -28.22 -25.13 -9.62
C TYR A 505 -29.65 -25.09 -9.09
N GLU A 506 -29.98 -24.13 -8.22
CA GLU A 506 -31.34 -23.89 -7.74
C GLU A 506 -32.27 -23.51 -8.90
N ASP A 507 -31.82 -22.60 -9.78
CA ASP A 507 -32.54 -22.19 -11.00
C ASP A 507 -32.69 -23.34 -12.02
N SER A 508 -31.86 -24.39 -11.93
CA SER A 508 -31.89 -25.58 -12.80
C SER A 508 -32.58 -26.79 -12.17
N ASP A 509 -33.31 -26.62 -11.06
CA ASP A 509 -33.95 -27.70 -10.27
C ASP A 509 -32.98 -28.78 -9.75
N GLN A 510 -31.67 -28.50 -9.68
CA GLN A 510 -30.63 -29.41 -9.19
C GLN A 510 -30.35 -29.20 -7.69
N GLN A 511 -31.38 -29.43 -6.86
CA GLN A 511 -31.37 -29.07 -5.43
C GLN A 511 -30.25 -29.73 -4.62
N GLU A 512 -29.92 -31.01 -4.88
CA GLU A 512 -28.85 -31.70 -4.15
C GLU A 512 -27.47 -31.06 -4.38
N LEU A 513 -27.18 -30.66 -5.61
CA LEU A 513 -25.92 -30.00 -5.97
C LEU A 513 -25.87 -28.57 -5.42
N ALA A 514 -26.99 -27.85 -5.45
CA ALA A 514 -27.12 -26.55 -4.80
C ALA A 514 -26.82 -26.66 -3.30
N GLU A 515 -27.40 -27.64 -2.61
CA GLU A 515 -27.20 -27.86 -1.18
C GLU A 515 -25.72 -28.15 -0.84
N GLN A 516 -25.05 -28.99 -1.63
CA GLN A 516 -23.62 -29.30 -1.44
C GLN A 516 -22.76 -28.02 -1.48
N HIS A 517 -23.01 -27.13 -2.45
CA HIS A 517 -22.26 -25.89 -2.56
C HIS A 517 -22.66 -24.86 -1.51
N TYR A 518 -23.93 -24.76 -1.10
CA TYR A 518 -24.35 -23.93 0.03
C TYR A 518 -23.68 -24.38 1.34
N ARG A 519 -23.58 -25.69 1.59
CA ARG A 519 -22.81 -26.23 2.73
C ARG A 519 -21.35 -25.79 2.66
N LYS A 520 -20.74 -25.77 1.47
CA LYS A 520 -19.37 -25.26 1.30
C LYS A 520 -19.27 -23.76 1.62
N VAL A 521 -20.23 -22.94 1.19
CA VAL A 521 -20.29 -21.52 1.55
C VAL A 521 -20.36 -21.34 3.06
N LEU A 522 -21.17 -22.13 3.76
CA LEU A 522 -21.27 -22.09 5.23
C LEU A 522 -19.96 -22.48 5.92
N THR A 523 -19.19 -23.42 5.35
CA THR A 523 -17.86 -23.75 5.92
C THR A 523 -16.83 -22.64 5.71
N LEU A 524 -16.84 -21.96 4.56
CA LEU A 524 -15.86 -20.94 4.20
C LEU A 524 -16.17 -19.57 4.83
N THR A 525 -17.45 -19.22 4.88
CA THR A 525 -17.97 -17.93 5.37
C THR A 525 -19.28 -18.11 6.14
N PRO A 526 -19.27 -18.70 7.35
CA PRO A 526 -20.47 -19.09 8.09
C PRO A 526 -21.40 -17.93 8.47
N ASN A 527 -20.84 -16.71 8.56
CA ASN A 527 -21.56 -15.54 9.06
C ASN A 527 -22.05 -14.62 7.94
N HIS A 528 -21.82 -14.99 6.69
CA HIS A 528 -22.17 -14.19 5.53
C HIS A 528 -23.59 -14.56 5.10
N LYS A 529 -24.58 -13.85 5.65
CA LYS A 529 -26.01 -13.98 5.29
C LYS A 529 -26.32 -13.39 3.93
#